data_AF-A0A7S2BQK3-F1
#
_entry.id   AF-A0A7S2BQK3-F1
#
_cell.length_a   1.000
_cell.length_b   1.000
_cell.length_c   1.000
_cell.angle_alpha   90.00
_cell.angle_beta   90.00
_cell.angle_gamma   90.00
#
_symmetry.space_group_name_H-M   'P 1'
#
loop_
_entity.id
_entity.type
_entity.pdbx_description
1 polymer ?
#
loop_
_entity_poly.entity_id
_entity_poly.type
_entity_poly.pdbx_seq_one_letter_code
_entity_poly.pdbx_strand_id
1 'polypeptide(L)'
;EDFRASRGHPPRRIAVVAAVSIVFFLCGLPYCTRMGGELLDVLDHYCTSYYLLLGCCLEAVMFHVSFGWDRLQLTVKQATLGSRANPQGRSVSPFWRFCLLTTVPLMTGLLFLRLLITDLTEPYMGYPAFLQVIGWASFALVLVLTPCCCCSKGASSLLPIDATPAAEKDAELPAAEAVKEAPAGDQLPPHNFSAHSTDPQRSAKRLPALGRCAHWACCWGSAVS
;
A
#
# COMPACT_ATOMS: atom_id res chain seq x y z
N GLU A 1 5.00 -30.38 11.92
CA GLU A 1 5.43 -29.99 13.29
C GLU A 1 6.94 -29.82 13.27
N ASP A 2 7.41 -28.60 13.00
CA ASP A 2 8.83 -28.32 12.79
C ASP A 2 9.57 -28.12 14.13
N PHE A 3 10.26 -29.17 14.53
CA PHE A 3 11.65 -29.19 15.02
C PHE A 3 12.26 -27.82 15.44
N ARG A 4 11.81 -27.29 16.59
CA ARG A 4 12.47 -26.17 17.33
C ARG A 4 13.84 -26.61 17.87
N ALA A 5 14.83 -26.92 17.05
CA ALA A 5 16.18 -27.21 17.52
C ALA A 5 17.14 -27.21 16.33
N SER A 6 17.98 -26.19 16.13
CA SER A 6 19.39 -26.42 16.47
C SER A 6 20.25 -25.15 16.48
N ARG A 7 19.69 -23.95 16.37
CA ARG A 7 20.48 -22.70 16.45
C ARG A 7 19.76 -21.66 17.29
N GLY A 8 20.36 -21.34 18.43
CA GLY A 8 19.78 -20.61 19.58
C GLY A 8 19.39 -19.16 19.38
N HIS A 9 18.88 -18.76 18.22
CA HIS A 9 18.22 -17.48 17.99
C HIS A 9 16.85 -17.75 17.34
N PRO A 10 15.72 -17.30 17.92
CA PRO A 10 14.44 -17.44 17.25
C PRO A 10 14.54 -16.74 15.88
N PRO A 11 14.04 -17.35 14.79
CA PRO A 11 14.04 -16.69 13.51
C PRO A 11 13.28 -15.37 13.70
N ARG A 12 13.84 -14.25 13.21
CA ARG A 12 13.34 -12.89 13.48
C ARG A 12 11.82 -12.77 13.34
N ARG A 13 11.22 -13.50 12.40
CA ARG A 13 9.76 -13.63 12.22
C ARG A 13 9.01 -14.12 13.47
N ILE A 14 9.47 -15.19 14.14
CA ILE A 14 8.81 -15.74 15.33
C ILE A 14 8.95 -14.78 16.50
N ALA A 15 10.11 -14.13 16.65
CA ALA A 15 10.31 -13.11 17.67
C ALA A 15 9.38 -11.90 17.46
N VAL A 16 9.22 -11.43 16.22
CA VAL A 16 8.30 -10.33 15.88
C VAL A 16 6.85 -10.74 16.12
N VAL A 17 6.43 -11.93 15.65
CA VAL A 17 5.05 -12.42 15.87
C VAL A 17 4.76 -12.56 17.36
N ALA A 18 5.65 -13.19 18.13
CA ALA A 18 5.49 -13.33 19.58
C ALA A 18 5.41 -11.97 20.28
N ALA A 19 6.27 -11.01 19.90
CA ALA A 19 6.23 -9.66 20.45
C ALA A 19 4.90 -8.95 20.15
N VAL A 20 4.43 -9.01 18.90
CA VAL A 20 3.15 -8.40 18.50
C VAL A 20 1.98 -9.08 19.23
N SER A 21 1.97 -10.40 19.35
CA SER A 21 0.94 -11.14 20.09
C SER A 21 0.90 -10.76 21.57
N ILE A 22 2.05 -10.61 22.24
CA ILE A 22 2.12 -10.17 23.64
C ILE A 22 1.60 -8.74 23.78
N VAL A 23 2.00 -7.83 22.88
CA VAL A 23 1.51 -6.45 22.89
C VAL A 23 0.00 -6.39 22.68
N PHE A 24 -0.54 -7.12 21.71
CA PHE A 24 -1.98 -7.17 21.45
C PHE A 24 -2.75 -7.77 22.63
N PHE A 25 -2.20 -8.79 23.30
CA PHE A 25 -2.79 -9.37 24.50
C PHE A 25 -2.83 -8.35 25.65
N LEU A 26 -1.73 -7.62 25.89
CA LEU A 26 -1.66 -6.57 26.92
C LEU A 26 -2.58 -5.39 26.60
N CYS A 27 -2.68 -4.97 25.34
CA CYS A 27 -3.65 -3.97 24.88
C CYS A 27 -5.09 -4.47 24.95
N GLY A 28 -5.31 -5.78 24.88
CA GLY A 28 -6.60 -6.45 25.01
C GLY A 28 -7.14 -6.49 26.45
N LEU A 29 -6.25 -6.62 27.44
CA LEU A 29 -6.62 -6.78 28.85
C LEU A 29 -7.53 -5.66 29.42
N PRO A 30 -7.31 -4.36 29.13
CA PRO A 30 -8.21 -3.28 29.58
C PRO A 30 -9.66 -3.47 29.15
N TYR A 31 -9.91 -4.06 27.99
CA TYR A 31 -11.25 -4.30 27.46
C TYR A 31 -12.00 -5.43 28.18
N CYS A 32 -11.30 -6.29 28.93
CA CYS A 32 -11.92 -7.36 29.72
C CYS A 32 -12.41 -6.88 31.11
N THR A 33 -12.24 -5.60 31.44
CA THR A 33 -12.67 -5.04 32.72
C THR A 33 -14.17 -4.67 32.73
N ARG A 34 -14.73 -4.35 33.91
CA ARG A 34 -16.17 -4.07 34.07
C ARG A 34 -16.69 -2.88 33.24
N MET A 35 -15.81 -1.95 32.85
CA MET A 35 -16.11 -0.82 31.94
C MET A 35 -15.47 -0.98 30.55
N GLY A 36 -14.97 -2.17 30.22
CA GLY A 36 -14.28 -2.42 28.97
C GLY A 36 -15.17 -2.29 27.73
N GLY A 37 -16.47 -2.59 27.85
CA GLY A 37 -17.44 -2.45 26.76
C GLY A 37 -17.63 -1.00 26.31
N GLU A 38 -17.81 -0.09 27.27
CA GLU A 38 -17.97 1.35 26.99
C GLU A 38 -16.68 1.95 26.40
N LEU A 39 -15.53 1.54 26.93
CA LEU A 39 -14.22 1.95 26.40
C LEU A 39 -14.00 1.44 24.97
N LEU A 40 -14.38 0.19 24.69
CA LEU A 40 -14.25 -0.41 23.35
C LEU A 40 -15.12 0.31 22.33
N ASP A 41 -16.36 0.64 22.69
CA ASP A 41 -17.31 1.35 21.83
C ASP A 41 -16.77 2.75 21.46
N VAL A 42 -16.30 3.52 22.45
CA VAL A 42 -15.67 4.81 22.19
C VAL A 42 -14.41 4.68 21.34
N LEU A 43 -13.51 3.74 21.66
CA LEU A 43 -12.29 3.58 20.88
C LEU A 43 -12.56 3.10 19.45
N ASP A 44 -13.54 2.23 19.22
CA ASP A 44 -13.89 1.79 17.86
C ASP A 44 -14.49 2.95 17.05
N HIS A 45 -15.36 3.76 17.64
CA HIS A 45 -15.91 4.93 16.96
C HIS A 45 -14.81 5.95 16.58
N TYR A 46 -13.96 6.35 17.53
CA TYR A 46 -12.93 7.37 17.29
C TYR A 46 -11.68 6.86 16.54
N CYS A 47 -11.22 5.64 16.78
CA CYS A 47 -10.02 5.10 16.09
C CYS A 47 -10.34 4.33 14.83
N THR A 48 -11.48 3.65 14.72
CA THR A 48 -11.79 2.88 13.51
C THR A 48 -12.52 3.78 12.52
N SER A 49 -13.67 4.34 12.90
CA SER A 49 -14.48 5.12 11.95
C SER A 49 -13.76 6.40 11.52
N TYR A 50 -13.38 7.28 12.44
CA TYR A 50 -12.75 8.56 12.04
C TYR A 50 -11.43 8.38 11.30
N TYR A 51 -10.53 7.55 11.82
CA TYR A 51 -9.21 7.37 11.21
C TYR A 51 -9.28 6.58 9.90
N LEU A 52 -10.12 5.55 9.76
CA LEU A 52 -10.25 4.84 8.47
C LEU A 52 -10.84 5.76 7.41
N LEU A 53 -11.85 6.55 7.75
CA LEU A 53 -12.45 7.49 6.81
C LEU A 53 -11.45 8.56 6.39
N LEU A 54 -10.73 9.15 7.34
CA LEU A 54 -9.69 10.13 7.06
C LEU A 54 -8.53 9.52 6.26
N GLY A 55 -8.07 8.33 6.66
CA GLY A 55 -6.99 7.59 6.01
C GLY A 55 -7.34 7.23 4.56
N CYS A 56 -8.56 6.76 4.30
CA CYS A 56 -9.04 6.46 2.96
C CYS A 56 -9.15 7.73 2.10
N CYS A 57 -9.64 8.84 2.67
CA CYS A 57 -9.68 10.13 1.98
C CYS A 57 -8.26 10.62 1.62
N LEU A 58 -7.33 10.58 2.57
CA LEU A 58 -5.93 10.95 2.35
C LEU A 58 -5.25 10.04 1.32
N GLU A 59 -5.46 8.73 1.39
CA GLU A 59 -4.91 7.77 0.44
C GLU A 59 -5.44 8.02 -0.98
N ALA A 60 -6.75 8.27 -1.13
CA ALA A 60 -7.34 8.60 -2.41
C ALA A 60 -6.77 9.92 -3.00
N VAL A 61 -6.57 10.94 -2.16
CA VAL A 61 -5.93 12.20 -2.58
C VAL A 61 -4.45 11.97 -2.96
N MET A 62 -3.70 11.22 -2.16
CA MET A 62 -2.32 10.87 -2.46
C MET A 62 -2.20 10.08 -3.76
N PHE A 63 -3.13 9.18 -4.02
CA PHE A 63 -3.21 8.40 -5.25
C PHE A 63 -3.43 9.29 -6.47
N HIS A 64 -4.32 10.29 -6.34
CA HIS A 64 -4.58 11.26 -7.39
C HIS A 64 -3.35 12.13 -7.72
N VAL A 65 -2.63 12.62 -6.70
CA VAL A 65 -1.49 13.53 -6.88
C VAL A 65 -0.20 12.80 -7.27
N SER A 66 0.08 11.65 -6.64
CA SER A 66 1.40 11.00 -6.74
C SER A 66 1.49 9.96 -7.85
N PHE A 67 0.45 9.16 -8.06
CA PHE A 67 0.51 7.98 -8.93
C PHE A 67 0.06 8.30 -10.37
N GLY A 68 -0.99 9.10 -10.51
CA GLY A 68 -1.58 9.43 -11.81
C GLY A 68 -2.37 8.25 -12.43
N TRP A 69 -3.40 8.58 -13.21
CA TRP A 69 -4.28 7.58 -13.82
C TRP A 69 -3.57 6.71 -14.87
N ASP A 70 -2.63 7.29 -15.62
CA ASP A 70 -1.93 6.60 -16.70
C ASP A 70 -1.04 5.45 -16.18
N ARG A 71 -0.36 5.64 -15.04
CA ARG A 71 0.41 4.56 -14.39
C ARG A 71 -0.49 3.40 -14.01
N LEU A 72 -1.66 3.69 -13.42
CA LEU A 72 -2.59 2.64 -13.01
C LEU A 72 -3.07 1.84 -14.22
N GLN A 73 -3.45 2.51 -15.32
CA GLN A 73 -3.88 1.82 -16.53
C GLN A 73 -2.77 0.94 -17.11
N LEU A 74 -1.52 1.42 -17.13
CA LEU A 74 -0.37 0.63 -17.59
C LEU A 74 -0.13 -0.60 -16.71
N THR A 75 -0.14 -0.45 -15.38
CA THR A 75 0.04 -1.57 -14.45
C THR A 75 -1.07 -2.61 -14.57
N VAL A 76 -2.33 -2.18 -14.71
CA VAL A 76 -3.47 -3.10 -14.90
C VAL A 76 -3.37 -3.82 -16.25
N LYS A 77 -2.95 -3.11 -17.30
CA LYS A 77 -2.76 -3.70 -18.63
C LYS A 77 -1.65 -4.76 -18.57
N GLN A 78 -0.51 -4.45 -17.97
CA GLN A 78 0.61 -5.38 -17.74
C GLN A 78 0.20 -6.61 -16.93
N ALA A 79 -0.58 -6.45 -15.86
CA ALA A 79 -1.06 -7.56 -15.03
C ALA A 79 -2.05 -8.49 -15.76
N THR A 80 -2.68 -8.01 -16.85
CA THR A 80 -3.69 -8.76 -17.62
C THR A 80 -3.14 -9.32 -18.93
N LEU A 81 -1.88 -9.02 -19.28
CA LEU A 81 -1.21 -9.60 -20.44
C LEU A 81 -1.10 -11.13 -20.26
N GLY A 82 -1.47 -11.89 -21.29
CA GLY A 82 -1.38 -13.36 -21.28
C GLY A 82 -2.63 -14.10 -20.77
N SER A 83 -3.72 -13.40 -20.43
CA SER A 83 -4.97 -14.07 -20.09
C SER A 83 -5.69 -14.59 -21.34
N ARG A 84 -6.18 -15.84 -21.31
CA ARG A 84 -6.81 -16.57 -22.43
C ARG A 84 -7.98 -15.81 -23.09
N ALA A 85 -8.59 -14.88 -22.35
CA ALA A 85 -9.71 -14.06 -22.81
C ALA A 85 -9.31 -12.70 -23.42
N ASN A 86 -8.09 -12.17 -23.19
CA ASN A 86 -7.63 -10.88 -23.71
C ASN A 86 -6.11 -10.88 -23.99
N PRO A 87 -5.66 -11.33 -25.19
CA PRO A 87 -4.24 -11.44 -25.50
C PRO A 87 -3.48 -10.10 -25.60
N GLN A 88 -4.17 -8.98 -25.84
CA GLN A 88 -3.57 -7.62 -25.94
C GLN A 88 -3.70 -6.76 -24.66
N GLY A 89 -4.17 -7.36 -23.55
CA GLY A 89 -4.36 -6.66 -22.27
C GLY A 89 -5.63 -5.80 -22.25
N ARG A 90 -6.32 -5.76 -21.11
CA ARG A 90 -7.61 -5.04 -20.97
C ARG A 90 -7.37 -3.59 -20.57
N SER A 91 -7.94 -2.64 -21.32
CA SER A 91 -7.98 -1.24 -20.91
C SER A 91 -9.05 -1.01 -19.84
N VAL A 92 -8.72 -0.21 -18.83
CA VAL A 92 -9.65 0.15 -17.76
C VAL A 92 -10.63 1.20 -18.28
N SER A 93 -11.94 0.92 -18.19
CA SER A 93 -13.01 1.82 -18.62
C SER A 93 -12.96 3.16 -17.87
N PRO A 94 -13.32 4.30 -18.50
CA PRO A 94 -13.36 5.61 -17.86
C PRO A 94 -14.36 5.70 -16.70
N PHE A 95 -15.33 4.79 -16.60
CA PHE A 95 -16.21 4.70 -15.44
C PHE A 95 -15.44 4.44 -14.14
N TRP A 96 -14.41 3.59 -14.20
CA TRP A 96 -13.54 3.31 -13.05
C TRP A 96 -12.71 4.51 -12.64
N ARG A 97 -12.36 5.38 -13.61
CA ARG A 97 -11.67 6.64 -13.32
C ARG A 97 -12.55 7.53 -12.44
N PHE A 98 -13.81 7.73 -12.83
CA PHE A 98 -14.74 8.54 -12.05
C PHE A 98 -14.99 7.94 -10.65
N CYS A 99 -15.18 6.62 -10.57
CA CYS A 99 -15.40 5.94 -9.31
C CYS A 99 -14.22 6.13 -8.34
N LEU A 100 -12.98 5.89 -8.80
CA LEU A 100 -11.79 5.95 -7.94
C LEU A 100 -11.34 7.38 -7.63
N LEU A 101 -11.39 8.29 -8.59
CA LEU A 101 -10.88 9.65 -8.41
C LEU A 101 -11.90 10.57 -7.76
N THR A 102 -13.20 10.34 -7.95
CA THR A 102 -14.25 11.25 -7.49
C THR A 102 -15.12 10.61 -6.42
N THR A 103 -15.69 9.43 -6.68
CA THR A 103 -16.66 8.84 -5.75
C THR A 103 -16.02 8.45 -4.41
N VAL A 104 -14.85 7.82 -4.41
CA VAL A 104 -14.16 7.38 -3.19
C VAL A 104 -13.80 8.54 -2.25
N PRO A 105 -13.04 9.57 -2.67
CA PRO A 105 -12.69 10.67 -1.76
C PRO A 105 -13.91 11.51 -1.37
N LEU A 106 -14.89 11.66 -2.27
CA LEU A 106 -16.10 12.42 -1.98
C LEU A 106 -16.96 11.73 -0.92
N MET A 107 -17.23 10.43 -1.07
CA MET A 107 -18.08 9.70 -0.13
C MET A 107 -17.41 9.55 1.24
N THR A 108 -16.12 9.24 1.28
CA THR A 108 -15.39 9.13 2.54
C THR A 108 -15.21 10.48 3.23
N GLY A 109 -14.95 11.54 2.47
CA GLY A 109 -14.88 12.91 3.00
C GLY A 109 -16.21 13.42 3.54
N LEU A 110 -17.32 13.18 2.84
CA LEU A 110 -18.66 13.56 3.30
C LEU A 110 -19.05 12.79 4.56
N LEU A 111 -18.79 11.48 4.61
CA LEU A 111 -19.09 10.66 5.78
C LEU A 111 -18.26 11.09 6.99
N PHE A 112 -16.98 11.44 6.78
CA PHE A 112 -16.11 11.96 7.83
C PHE A 112 -16.65 13.27 8.39
N LEU A 113 -17.04 14.20 7.51
CA LEU A 113 -17.57 15.50 7.92
C LEU A 113 -18.89 15.35 8.69
N ARG A 114 -19.75 14.41 8.26
CA ARG A 114 -20.98 14.08 8.97
C ARG A 114 -20.72 13.55 10.37
N LEU A 115 -19.80 12.60 10.53
CA LEU A 115 -19.41 12.09 11.84
C LEU A 115 -18.90 13.24 12.73
N LEU A 116 -17.98 14.06 12.21
CA LEU A 116 -17.38 15.17 12.95
C LEU A 116 -18.43 16.15 13.46
N ILE A 117 -19.39 16.52 12.62
CA ILE A 117 -20.48 17.43 13.01
C ILE A 117 -21.34 16.79 14.11
N THR A 118 -21.70 15.52 13.96
CA THR A 118 -22.54 14.82 14.95
C THR A 118 -21.88 14.79 16.34
N ASP A 119 -20.61 14.42 16.43
CA ASP A 119 -19.90 14.34 17.72
C ASP A 119 -19.54 15.70 18.33
N LEU A 120 -19.50 16.76 17.52
CA LEU A 120 -19.39 18.15 18.00
C LEU A 120 -20.71 18.66 18.59
N THR A 121 -21.85 18.22 18.06
CA THR A 121 -23.17 18.66 18.50
C THR A 121 -23.72 17.88 19.69
N GLU A 122 -23.48 16.57 19.74
CA GLU A 122 -23.99 15.69 20.78
C GLU A 122 -22.85 14.82 21.33
N PRO A 123 -22.58 14.82 22.65
CA PRO A 123 -21.58 13.93 23.22
C PRO A 123 -21.99 12.47 22.98
N TYR A 124 -21.05 11.67 22.47
CA TYR A 124 -21.28 10.29 22.04
C TYR A 124 -22.00 9.51 23.13
N MET A 125 -23.23 9.07 22.85
CA MET A 125 -24.09 8.25 23.71
C MET A 125 -24.28 8.76 25.16
N GLY A 126 -24.00 10.04 25.43
CA GLY A 126 -24.07 10.61 26.78
C GLY A 126 -23.01 10.05 27.76
N TYR A 127 -21.90 9.52 27.25
CA TYR A 127 -20.82 9.00 28.10
C TYR A 127 -20.13 10.11 28.92
N PRO A 128 -19.55 9.77 30.07
CA PRO A 128 -18.86 10.74 30.91
C PRO A 128 -17.64 11.34 30.19
N ALA A 129 -17.34 12.62 30.48
CA ALA A 129 -16.35 13.41 29.74
C ALA A 129 -14.94 12.77 29.69
N PHE A 130 -14.57 11.93 30.66
CA PHE A 130 -13.27 11.26 30.65
C PHE A 130 -13.13 10.23 29.50
N LEU A 131 -14.21 9.55 29.11
CA LEU A 131 -14.21 8.64 27.95
C LEU A 131 -14.00 9.41 26.65
N GLN A 132 -14.65 10.58 26.52
CA GLN A 132 -14.50 11.45 25.35
C GLN A 132 -13.04 11.90 25.17
N VAL A 133 -12.37 12.29 26.27
CA VAL A 133 -10.94 12.69 26.24
C VAL A 133 -10.06 11.54 25.74
N ILE A 134 -10.34 10.31 26.17
CA ILE A 134 -9.59 9.13 25.71
C ILE A 134 -9.77 8.92 24.20
N GLY A 135 -10.99 9.07 23.67
CA GLY A 135 -11.26 8.95 22.23
C GLY A 135 -10.54 10.01 21.40
N TRP A 136 -10.54 11.27 21.84
CA TRP A 136 -9.79 12.34 21.15
C TRP A 136 -8.28 12.14 21.24
N ALA A 137 -7.77 11.67 22.39
CA ALA A 137 -6.36 11.37 22.57
C ALA A 137 -5.90 10.21 21.69
N SER A 138 -6.71 9.15 21.55
CA SER A 138 -6.39 8.01 20.70
C SER A 138 -6.42 8.39 19.22
N PHE A 139 -7.43 9.18 18.79
CA PHE A 139 -7.47 9.72 17.43
C PHE A 139 -6.24 10.59 17.12
N ALA A 140 -5.87 11.50 18.02
CA ALA A 140 -4.69 12.35 17.87
C ALA A 140 -3.39 11.53 17.80
N LEU A 141 -3.27 10.47 18.61
CA LEU A 141 -2.12 9.57 18.59
C LEU A 141 -1.92 8.93 17.20
N VAL A 142 -2.98 8.36 16.64
CA VAL A 142 -2.90 7.71 15.32
C VAL A 142 -2.65 8.74 14.22
N LEU A 143 -3.29 9.91 14.31
CA LEU A 143 -3.10 11.01 13.36
C LEU A 143 -1.68 11.56 13.36
N VAL A 144 -0.97 11.55 14.49
CA VAL A 144 0.45 11.93 14.59
C VAL A 144 1.37 10.80 14.13
N LEU A 145 1.01 9.54 14.39
CA LEU A 145 1.80 8.37 14.00
C LEU A 145 1.95 8.29 12.47
N THR A 146 0.88 8.55 11.72
CA THR A 146 0.87 8.49 10.25
C THR A 146 1.95 9.37 9.59
N PRO A 147 2.01 10.69 9.83
CA PRO A 147 3.07 11.53 9.29
C PRO A 147 4.44 11.21 9.89
N CYS A 148 4.53 10.84 11.18
CA CYS A 148 5.79 10.45 11.79
C CYS A 148 6.42 9.22 11.10
N CYS A 149 5.61 8.22 10.77
CA CYS A 149 6.03 7.06 9.99
C CYS A 149 6.41 7.43 8.54
N CYS A 150 5.74 8.41 7.93
CA CYS A 150 6.10 8.92 6.61
C CYS A 150 7.45 9.66 6.63
N CYS A 151 7.70 10.49 7.64
CA CYS A 151 8.97 11.19 7.84
C CYS A 151 10.16 10.24 8.04
N SER A 152 9.91 9.00 8.46
CA SER A 152 10.94 7.98 8.72
C SER A 152 11.28 7.12 7.49
N LYS A 153 10.62 7.30 6.34
CA LYS A 153 10.81 6.44 5.15
C LYS A 153 11.82 7.03 4.15
N GLY A 154 12.70 6.15 3.66
CA GLY A 154 13.73 6.43 2.65
C GLY A 154 13.19 6.59 1.22
N ALA A 155 14.07 7.03 0.31
CA ALA A 155 13.76 7.41 -1.07
C ALA A 155 12.89 6.38 -1.82
N SER A 156 11.89 6.88 -2.58
CA SER A 156 11.02 6.06 -3.41
C SER A 156 11.80 5.35 -4.51
N SER A 157 11.75 4.01 -4.55
CA SER A 157 12.39 3.17 -5.59
C SER A 157 11.56 3.01 -6.88
N LEU A 158 10.54 3.84 -7.10
CA LEU A 158 9.71 3.69 -8.29
C LEU A 158 10.42 4.25 -9.53
N LEU A 159 10.55 3.41 -10.57
CA LEU A 159 11.13 3.82 -11.85
C LEU A 159 10.21 4.86 -12.55
N PRO A 160 10.80 5.86 -13.23
CA PRO A 160 10.04 6.79 -14.08
C PRO A 160 9.28 6.05 -15.19
N ILE A 161 8.04 6.49 -15.50
CA ILE A 161 7.18 5.94 -16.57
C ILE A 161 7.91 5.89 -17.92
N ASP A 162 8.81 6.85 -18.14
CA ASP A 162 9.50 7.06 -19.42
C ASP A 162 10.54 5.97 -19.73
N ALA A 163 10.82 5.06 -18.79
CA ALA A 163 11.64 3.88 -19.03
C ALA A 163 10.89 2.75 -19.78
N THR A 164 9.56 2.77 -19.76
CA THR A 164 8.71 1.73 -20.37
C THR A 164 8.61 1.78 -21.90
N PRO A 165 8.63 2.93 -22.62
CA PRO A 165 8.62 2.93 -24.08
C PRO A 165 9.92 2.40 -24.73
N ALA A 166 11.02 2.30 -23.98
CA ALA A 166 12.26 1.69 -24.49
C ALA A 166 12.17 0.16 -24.46
N ALA A 167 11.68 -0.42 -23.36
CA ALA A 167 11.55 -1.87 -23.21
C ALA A 167 10.52 -2.49 -24.16
N GLU A 168 9.46 -1.76 -24.54
CA GLU A 168 8.50 -2.22 -25.54
C GLU A 168 9.11 -2.24 -26.95
N LYS A 169 9.97 -1.26 -27.27
CA LYS A 169 10.71 -1.21 -28.55
C LYS A 169 11.73 -2.35 -28.69
N ASP A 170 12.36 -2.74 -27.59
CA ASP A 170 13.35 -3.81 -27.57
C ASP A 170 12.72 -5.22 -27.55
N ALA A 171 11.45 -5.35 -27.11
CA ALA A 171 10.70 -6.59 -27.14
C ALA A 171 10.00 -6.85 -28.48
N GLU A 172 9.65 -5.79 -29.21
CA GLU A 172 9.00 -5.90 -30.54
C GLU A 172 10.02 -6.13 -31.67
N LEU A 173 11.27 -5.68 -31.51
CA LEU A 173 12.35 -5.90 -32.49
C LEU A 173 12.71 -7.39 -32.74
N PRO A 174 12.90 -8.25 -31.72
CA PRO A 174 13.28 -9.65 -31.95
C PRO A 174 12.13 -10.52 -32.49
N ALA A 175 10.87 -10.12 -32.27
CA ALA A 175 9.71 -10.86 -32.76
C ALA A 175 9.42 -10.60 -34.26
N ALA A 176 9.70 -9.38 -34.75
CA ALA A 176 9.49 -9.03 -36.15
C ALA A 176 10.59 -9.58 -37.09
N GLU A 177 11.82 -9.76 -36.62
CA GLU A 177 12.89 -10.42 -37.39
C GLU A 177 12.75 -11.95 -37.43
N ALA A 178 12.24 -12.59 -36.37
CA ALA A 178 12.06 -14.05 -36.33
C ALA A 178 10.99 -14.58 -37.31
N VAL A 179 10.06 -13.75 -37.77
CA VAL A 179 9.00 -14.16 -38.71
C VAL A 179 9.46 -14.16 -40.18
N LYS A 180 10.62 -13.57 -40.50
CA LYS A 180 11.12 -13.50 -41.90
C LYS A 180 12.00 -14.69 -42.33
N GLU A 181 12.42 -15.58 -41.43
CA GLU A 181 13.38 -16.66 -41.75
C GLU A 181 12.84 -18.09 -41.52
N ALA A 182 11.57 -18.37 -41.83
CA ALA A 182 11.07 -19.75 -41.80
C ALA A 182 10.77 -20.29 -43.22
N PRO A 183 11.68 -21.05 -43.86
CA PRO A 183 11.28 -21.97 -44.92
C PRO A 183 10.60 -23.21 -44.32
N ALA A 184 9.56 -23.67 -45.01
CA ALA A 184 8.74 -24.83 -44.67
C ALA A 184 9.56 -26.14 -44.61
N GLY A 185 9.30 -26.98 -43.60
CA GLY A 185 9.82 -28.36 -43.58
C GLY A 185 9.82 -29.05 -42.21
N ASP A 186 8.75 -29.81 -41.96
CA ASP A 186 8.66 -31.15 -41.35
C ASP A 186 9.47 -31.62 -40.10
N GLN A 187 8.73 -32.32 -39.22
CA GLN A 187 9.07 -33.31 -38.18
C GLN A 187 9.54 -32.93 -36.74
N LEU A 188 8.82 -33.53 -35.77
CA LEU A 188 9.13 -33.80 -34.35
C LEU A 188 9.55 -35.29 -34.21
N PRO A 189 9.99 -35.82 -33.04
CA PRO A 189 11.07 -35.49 -32.08
C PRO A 189 11.98 -36.77 -31.92
N PRO A 190 12.62 -37.15 -30.77
CA PRO A 190 12.94 -36.49 -29.49
C PRO A 190 14.44 -36.60 -29.10
N HIS A 191 14.93 -35.88 -28.07
CA HIS A 191 15.93 -36.38 -27.09
C HIS A 191 16.22 -35.34 -25.98
N ASN A 192 16.26 -35.84 -24.75
CA ASN A 192 16.77 -35.22 -23.52
C ASN A 192 18.10 -34.47 -23.67
N PHE A 193 18.29 -33.34 -22.98
CA PHE A 193 19.44 -33.16 -22.06
C PHE A 193 19.34 -31.89 -21.17
N SER A 194 19.38 -32.14 -19.87
CA SER A 194 20.04 -31.42 -18.76
C SER A 194 20.07 -29.88 -18.67
N ALA A 195 19.51 -29.43 -17.54
CA ALA A 195 20.03 -28.43 -16.59
C ALA A 195 21.31 -27.67 -16.96
N HIS A 196 21.21 -26.33 -16.95
CA HIS A 196 22.33 -25.46 -16.63
C HIS A 196 21.89 -24.41 -15.60
N SER A 197 22.37 -24.59 -14.38
CA SER A 197 22.43 -23.56 -13.35
C SER A 197 23.34 -22.43 -13.83
N THR A 198 22.93 -21.19 -13.62
CA THR A 198 23.85 -20.06 -13.40
C THR A 198 23.14 -19.01 -12.58
N ASP A 199 23.41 -19.05 -11.28
CA ASP A 199 23.33 -17.90 -10.40
C ASP A 199 24.78 -17.39 -10.26
N PRO A 200 25.05 -16.09 -10.43
CA PRO A 200 25.98 -15.50 -9.48
C PRO A 200 25.53 -14.10 -9.03
N GLN A 201 25.25 -14.04 -7.73
CA GLN A 201 25.63 -12.95 -6.83
C GLN A 201 26.82 -12.10 -7.33
N ARG A 202 26.60 -10.82 -7.61
CA ARG A 202 27.44 -9.68 -7.16
C ARG A 202 26.96 -8.36 -7.76
N SER A 203 26.45 -7.48 -6.92
CA SER A 203 27.09 -6.18 -6.68
C SER A 203 26.28 -5.35 -5.70
N ALA A 204 26.63 -5.51 -4.44
CA ALA A 204 26.49 -4.46 -3.45
C ALA A 204 27.26 -3.22 -3.93
N LYS A 205 26.54 -2.14 -4.27
CA LYS A 205 27.11 -0.79 -4.33
C LYS A 205 26.59 0.04 -3.18
N ARG A 206 27.59 0.49 -2.42
CA ARG A 206 27.60 1.32 -1.22
C ARG A 206 26.73 2.57 -1.35
N LEU A 207 26.05 2.88 -0.25
CA LEU A 207 25.62 4.22 0.15
C LEU A 207 26.77 5.23 0.05
N PRO A 208 26.44 6.48 -0.29
CA PRO A 208 26.97 7.59 0.49
C PRO A 208 25.90 8.57 0.97
N ALA A 209 26.14 9.05 2.19
CA ALA A 209 25.91 10.39 2.74
C ALA A 209 24.47 10.96 2.70
N LEU A 210 23.84 11.18 3.85
CA LEU A 210 23.96 12.42 4.65
C LEU A 210 23.68 13.71 3.86
N GLY A 211 22.61 14.38 4.25
CA GLY A 211 22.42 15.81 4.02
C GLY A 211 21.51 16.14 2.85
N ARG A 212 20.20 16.22 3.10
CA ARG A 212 19.31 17.30 2.63
C ARG A 212 17.93 17.11 3.27
N CYS A 213 17.81 17.65 4.48
CA CYS A 213 16.53 18.08 5.03
C CYS A 213 15.96 19.21 4.15
N ALA A 214 14.64 19.35 4.13
CA ALA A 214 13.88 20.48 3.57
C ALA A 214 13.62 20.50 2.05
N HIS A 215 12.76 19.60 1.57
CA HIS A 215 11.99 19.89 0.33
C HIS A 215 10.50 19.54 0.40
N TRP A 216 10.07 18.65 1.30
CA TRP A 216 8.66 18.22 1.35
C TRP A 216 7.71 19.21 2.04
N ALA A 217 8.20 20.08 2.94
CA ALA A 217 7.34 21.08 3.58
C ALA A 217 6.91 22.22 2.64
N CYS A 218 7.67 22.52 1.57
CA CYS A 218 7.32 23.61 0.65
C CYS A 218 6.23 23.22 -0.38
N CYS A 219 6.08 21.93 -0.71
CA CYS A 219 5.06 21.52 -1.69
C CYS A 219 3.65 21.48 -1.12
N TRP A 220 3.46 21.33 0.20
CA TRP A 220 2.11 21.38 0.78
C TRP A 220 1.58 22.81 0.93
N GLY A 221 2.48 23.80 1.12
CA GLY A 221 2.10 25.21 1.20
C GLY A 221 1.80 25.89 -0.14
N SER A 222 2.25 25.34 -1.28
CA SER A 222 2.08 25.98 -2.60
C SER A 222 0.90 25.43 -3.41
N ALA A 223 0.17 24.43 -2.90
CA ALA A 223 -1.03 23.89 -3.55
C ALA A 223 -2.35 24.43 -2.98
N VAL A 224 -2.27 25.35 -2.00
CA VAL A 224 -3.42 26.07 -1.40
C VAL A 224 -3.13 27.58 -1.41
N SER A 225 -2.77 28.11 -2.58
CA SER A 225 -2.88 29.53 -2.95
C SER A 225 -3.00 29.66 -4.46
#